data_AF-A0A263BRR6-F1
#
_entry.id   AF-A0A263BRR6-F1
#
_cell.length_a   1.000
_cell.length_b   1.000
_cell.length_c   1.000
_cell.angle_alpha   90.00
_cell.angle_beta   90.00
_cell.angle_gamma   90.00
#
_symmetry.space_group_name_H-M   'P 1'
#
loop_
_entity.id
_entity.type
_entity.pdbx_description
1 polymer ?
#
loop_
_entity_poly.entity_id
_entity_poly.type
_entity_poly.pdbx_seq_one_letter_code
_entity_poly.pdbx_strand_id
1 'polypeptide(L)'
;MNLQIQLVTSMKQLEIYREAWDEILKKNNNNNPFLTFDWIKTWWDYFGEDKKLHVKVLRDENEIIAFLPLMKRKKKYIEEIFFIGFGQSNYMDIVVTDECRENALKIFLDSIFSSKLKAIYNLHGLLNSKQTPDILQRELNRRNIPFFQGEIIAPFLNYNAINFKEYLKPRQKKHGLNRRENKLHHVGDVSFQPLATKKIDTIFALHAKRWRNKMDTSGFSVGKTKQFFKHLLENSNSSFQTVVNTLTVDREIIGFMYGFICADRYVFYISAHDDDFGIFSPGRIVLKEEIKKCEEMQLRLFDLSIGYEPYKFDWNNGEDFAAKFVFPSNSAKAKFYYYLTSMKESIIYKLKKNRMVVLFKRNTLGKIRTTIRELNNQFKSIGIKNSMRKLFRNPLTKSMRKKDYFLYNLMAVNYPESKTLRIKKAKINDLETLCSLYKMEKTDIVSRWYKKQYCFLVEKDNINIASYWLNEQFIEIDDISHKENLSNNRKFIYDLKVINETKEEDHYSLLLDAIQTNEQCEQIIISVTSQQQKLINELATRKSPLWKVINRKSKKNGK
;
A
#
# COMPACT_ATOMS: atom_id res chain seq x y z
N MET A 1 33.85 10.60 38.71
CA MET A 1 33.55 10.22 37.32
C MET A 1 34.72 10.63 36.44
N ASN A 2 35.47 9.66 35.92
CA ASN A 2 36.53 9.86 34.93
C ASN A 2 35.93 9.54 33.55
N LEU A 3 35.19 10.51 33.01
CA LEU A 3 34.41 10.33 31.79
C LEU A 3 35.31 10.42 30.56
N GLN A 4 35.31 9.36 29.75
CA GLN A 4 36.16 9.27 28.56
C GLN A 4 35.34 8.88 27.33
N ILE A 5 35.64 9.53 26.21
CA ILE A 5 35.05 9.18 24.91
C ILE A 5 36.04 8.31 24.13
N GLN A 6 35.56 7.14 23.72
CA GLN A 6 36.23 6.29 22.74
C GLN A 6 35.52 6.38 21.39
N LEU A 7 36.29 6.46 20.30
CA LEU A 7 35.76 6.40 18.94
C LEU A 7 35.85 4.98 18.39
N VAL A 8 34.71 4.42 17.99
CA VAL A 8 34.59 3.12 17.34
C VAL A 8 34.40 3.31 15.83
N THR A 9 35.24 2.64 15.03
CA THR A 9 35.37 2.90 13.58
C THR A 9 35.16 1.68 12.69
N SER A 10 34.89 0.51 13.27
CA SER A 10 34.53 -0.71 12.54
C SER A 10 33.43 -1.48 13.25
N MET A 11 32.62 -2.24 12.51
CA MET A 11 31.53 -3.02 13.10
C MET A 11 32.05 -4.09 14.07
N LYS A 12 33.18 -4.74 13.74
CA LYS A 12 33.85 -5.70 14.63
C LYS A 12 34.21 -5.12 16.00
N GLN A 13 34.62 -3.85 16.06
CA GLN A 13 34.87 -3.16 17.33
C GLN A 13 33.57 -2.84 18.07
N LEU A 14 32.50 -2.49 17.35
CA LEU A 14 31.21 -2.17 17.95
C LEU A 14 30.54 -3.41 18.55
N GLU A 15 30.70 -4.58 17.92
CA GLU A 15 30.15 -5.86 18.40
C GLU A 15 30.62 -6.26 19.80
N ILE A 16 31.82 -5.84 20.21
CA ILE A 16 32.34 -6.06 21.57
C ILE A 16 31.43 -5.40 22.63
N TYR A 17 30.73 -4.32 22.25
CA TYR A 17 29.86 -3.57 23.15
C TYR A 17 28.39 -3.98 23.06
N ARG A 18 28.06 -5.09 22.39
CA ARG A 18 26.66 -5.53 22.20
C ARG A 18 25.93 -5.70 23.52
N GLU A 19 26.56 -6.36 24.50
CA GLU A 19 25.94 -6.61 25.82
C GLU A 19 25.61 -5.30 26.53
N ALA A 20 26.56 -4.37 26.63
CA ALA A 20 26.34 -3.06 27.24
C ALA A 20 25.27 -2.24 26.49
N TRP A 21 25.22 -2.33 25.15
CA TRP A 21 24.18 -1.70 24.34
C TRP A 21 22.79 -2.22 24.71
N ASP A 22 22.63 -3.54 24.73
CA ASP A 22 21.37 -4.21 25.01
C ASP A 22 20.92 -3.96 26.47
N GLU A 23 21.86 -3.92 27.43
CA GLU A 23 21.58 -3.57 28.83
C GLU A 23 21.02 -2.15 28.98
N ILE A 24 21.61 -1.16 28.31
CA ILE A 24 21.09 0.22 28.33
C ILE A 24 19.67 0.27 27.73
N LEU A 25 19.45 -0.39 26.60
CA LEU A 25 18.12 -0.44 25.98
C LEU A 25 17.10 -1.14 26.89
N LYS A 26 17.49 -2.20 27.59
CA LYS A 26 16.65 -2.91 28.56
C LYS A 26 16.29 -2.02 29.75
N LYS A 27 17.26 -1.30 30.35
CA LYS A 27 17.02 -0.35 31.45
C LYS A 27 15.99 0.73 31.07
N ASN A 28 15.98 1.16 29.80
CA ASN A 28 15.04 2.15 29.28
C ASN A 28 13.70 1.56 28.79
N ASN A 29 13.47 0.25 28.92
CA ASN A 29 12.32 -0.44 28.32
C ASN A 29 12.14 -0.08 26.83
N ASN A 30 13.23 -0.15 26.05
CA ASN A 30 13.23 0.28 24.65
C ASN A 30 12.14 -0.42 23.84
N ASN A 31 11.29 0.39 23.21
CA ASN A 31 10.27 -0.07 22.27
C ASN A 31 10.48 0.47 20.84
N ASN A 32 11.69 0.96 20.55
CA ASN A 32 12.08 1.40 19.21
C ASN A 32 12.97 0.33 18.55
N PRO A 33 12.50 -0.38 17.50
CA PRO A 33 13.30 -1.42 16.85
C PRO A 33 14.57 -0.86 16.21
N PHE A 34 14.55 0.40 15.77
CA PHE A 34 15.65 1.04 15.03
C PHE A 34 16.89 1.34 15.89
N LEU A 35 16.75 1.30 17.23
CA LEU A 35 17.86 1.49 18.17
C LEU A 35 18.53 0.17 18.59
N THR A 36 17.91 -0.97 18.29
CA THR A 36 18.45 -2.27 18.66
C THR A 36 19.77 -2.56 17.96
N PHE A 37 20.66 -3.28 18.63
CA PHE A 37 21.93 -3.68 18.01
C PHE A 37 21.70 -4.51 16.75
N ASP A 38 20.70 -5.40 16.77
CA ASP A 38 20.35 -6.26 15.63
C ASP A 38 19.93 -5.43 14.41
N TRP A 39 19.14 -4.36 14.60
CA TRP A 39 18.80 -3.44 13.51
C TRP A 39 20.03 -2.72 12.96
N ILE A 40 20.87 -2.18 13.85
CA ILE A 40 22.07 -1.41 13.49
C ILE A 40 23.06 -2.26 12.69
N LYS A 41 23.32 -3.49 13.16
CA LYS A 41 24.20 -4.44 12.49
C LYS A 41 23.64 -4.85 11.14
N THR A 42 22.39 -5.30 11.09
CA THR A 42 21.74 -5.71 9.83
C THR A 42 21.73 -4.57 8.82
N TRP A 43 21.41 -3.34 9.25
CA TRP A 43 21.43 -2.18 8.37
C TRP A 43 22.84 -1.92 7.82
N TRP A 44 23.87 -2.04 8.66
CA TRP A 44 25.26 -1.83 8.25
C TRP A 44 25.72 -2.85 7.21
N ASP A 45 25.31 -4.11 7.34
CA ASP A 45 25.68 -5.17 6.40
C ASP A 45 25.14 -4.91 4.98
N TYR A 46 23.95 -4.32 4.86
CA TYR A 46 23.34 -4.00 3.56
C TYR A 46 23.73 -2.63 3.01
N PHE A 47 23.91 -1.63 3.87
CA PHE A 47 24.04 -0.23 3.46
C PHE A 47 25.33 0.46 3.90
N GLY A 48 26.26 -0.23 4.56
CA GLY A 48 27.49 0.34 5.12
C GLY A 48 28.65 0.52 4.13
N GLU A 49 28.62 -0.12 2.96
CA GLU A 49 29.76 -0.23 2.03
C GLU A 49 30.43 1.12 1.65
N ASP A 50 29.65 2.17 1.39
CA ASP A 50 30.14 3.51 1.01
C ASP A 50 30.29 4.47 2.22
N LYS A 51 30.30 3.93 3.44
CA LYS A 51 30.25 4.70 4.69
C LYS A 51 31.35 4.24 5.65
N LYS A 52 31.64 5.07 6.64
CA LYS A 52 32.59 4.75 7.71
C LYS A 52 31.89 4.87 9.05
N LEU A 53 32.09 3.87 9.90
CA LEU A 53 31.53 3.87 11.24
C LEU A 53 32.17 5.02 12.05
N HIS A 54 31.38 5.70 12.86
CA HIS A 54 31.80 6.87 13.63
C HIS A 54 31.10 6.92 15.00
N VAL A 55 30.95 5.76 15.64
CA VAL A 55 30.24 5.66 16.92
C VAL A 55 31.11 6.22 18.04
N LYS A 56 30.58 7.17 18.81
CA LYS A 56 31.23 7.61 20.05
C LYS A 56 30.65 6.82 21.21
N VAL A 57 31.53 6.23 22.00
CA VAL A 57 31.19 5.48 23.22
C VAL A 57 31.66 6.31 24.40
N LEU A 58 30.76 6.60 25.35
CA LEU A 58 31.06 7.26 26.60
C LEU A 58 31.19 6.21 27.69
N ARG A 59 32.33 6.22 28.37
CA ARG A 59 32.59 5.38 29.55
C ARG A 59 32.82 6.23 30.78
N ASP A 60 32.38 5.74 31.94
CA ASP A 60 32.90 6.16 33.24
C ASP A 60 33.70 5.00 33.81
N GLU A 61 35.01 5.19 33.93
CA GLU A 61 35.94 4.13 34.31
C GLU A 61 35.79 2.89 33.41
N ASN A 62 35.20 1.81 33.94
CA ASN A 62 34.97 0.55 33.22
C ASN A 62 33.53 0.38 32.71
N GLU A 63 32.60 1.23 33.12
CA GLU A 63 31.18 1.12 32.73
C GLU A 63 30.90 1.94 31.47
N ILE A 64 30.21 1.33 30.51
CA ILE A 64 29.73 2.03 29.31
C ILE A 64 28.39 2.69 29.62
N ILE A 65 28.35 4.02 29.53
CA ILE A 65 27.18 4.83 29.89
C ILE A 65 26.33 5.16 28.67
N ALA A 66 26.97 5.45 27.53
CA ALA A 66 26.26 5.94 26.37
C ALA A 66 26.94 5.61 25.05
N PHE A 67 26.13 5.51 24.00
CA PHE A 67 26.54 5.43 22.62
C PHE A 67 25.86 6.52 21.79
N LEU A 68 26.64 7.14 20.92
CA LEU A 68 26.17 8.02 19.88
C LEU A 68 26.36 7.30 18.52
N PRO A 69 25.33 6.58 18.00
CA PRO A 69 25.43 5.68 16.84
C PRO A 69 25.59 6.43 15.52
N LEU A 70 26.77 7.00 15.25
CA LEU A 70 27.00 7.76 14.05
C LEU A 70 27.75 6.98 12.98
N MET A 71 27.51 7.39 11.74
CA MET A 71 28.26 7.04 10.56
C MET A 71 28.62 8.30 9.78
N LYS A 72 29.68 8.22 8.98
CA LYS A 72 30.10 9.33 8.13
C LYS A 72 30.26 8.89 6.69
N ARG A 73 29.96 9.82 5.79
CA ARG A 73 30.30 9.71 4.37
C ARG A 73 30.96 11.00 3.90
N LYS A 74 31.87 10.87 2.95
CA LYS A 74 32.54 12.02 2.34
C LYS A 74 31.58 12.76 1.42
N LYS A 75 31.46 14.07 1.59
CA LYS A 75 30.65 14.96 0.73
C LYS A 75 31.54 16.09 0.20
N LYS A 76 32.10 15.88 -0.99
CA LYS A 76 33.12 16.77 -1.61
C LYS A 76 34.30 17.01 -0.64
N TYR A 77 34.26 18.15 0.07
CA TYR A 77 35.35 18.62 0.92
C TYR A 77 35.03 18.65 2.42
N ILE A 78 33.87 18.13 2.82
CA ILE A 78 33.46 17.97 4.21
C ILE A 78 32.96 16.54 4.44
N GLU A 79 32.88 16.13 5.69
CA GLU A 79 32.16 14.92 6.08
C GLU A 79 30.69 15.23 6.35
N GLU A 80 29.81 14.29 6.01
CA GLU A 80 28.40 14.34 6.39
C GLU A 80 28.15 13.21 7.38
N ILE A 81 27.72 13.58 8.59
CA ILE A 81 27.56 12.69 9.73
C ILE A 81 26.07 12.45 9.97
N PHE A 82 25.68 11.18 10.12
CA PHE A 82 24.31 10.75 10.32
C PHE A 82 24.24 9.70 11.42
N PHE A 83 23.05 9.47 11.96
CA PHE A 83 22.79 8.21 12.65
C PHE A 83 22.93 7.01 11.69
N ILE A 84 23.48 5.91 12.19
CA ILE A 84 23.39 4.61 11.52
C ILE A 84 21.90 4.27 11.34
N GLY A 85 21.50 3.77 10.18
CA GLY A 85 20.09 3.58 9.86
C GLY A 85 19.47 4.65 8.95
N PHE A 86 20.21 5.73 8.64
CA PHE A 86 19.68 6.82 7.81
C PHE A 86 19.05 6.32 6.50
N GLY A 87 17.78 6.70 6.30
CA GLY A 87 16.99 6.34 5.13
C GLY A 87 16.12 5.10 5.28
N GLN A 88 16.36 4.25 6.28
CA GLN A 88 15.47 3.11 6.63
C GLN A 88 14.95 3.17 8.08
N SER A 89 15.61 3.89 8.97
CA SER A 89 15.10 4.15 10.32
C SER A 89 14.22 5.40 10.34
N ASN A 90 12.98 5.27 10.82
CA ASN A 90 12.10 6.44 10.99
C ASN A 90 12.42 7.19 12.30
N TYR A 91 12.89 6.47 13.32
CA TYR A 91 13.24 7.02 14.63
C TYR A 91 14.66 6.61 14.99
N MET A 92 15.47 7.56 15.42
CA MET A 92 16.83 7.34 15.90
C MET A 92 17.06 8.25 17.10
N ASP A 93 18.04 7.88 17.92
CA ASP A 93 18.43 8.61 19.12
C ASP A 93 19.84 8.13 19.55
N ILE A 94 20.36 8.73 20.60
CA ILE A 94 21.47 8.16 21.37
C ILE A 94 20.98 7.00 22.24
N VAL A 95 21.86 6.02 22.45
CA VAL A 95 21.61 4.90 23.36
C VAL A 95 22.30 5.21 24.67
N VAL A 96 21.52 5.62 25.66
CA VAL A 96 21.98 6.07 26.98
C VAL A 96 20.86 5.82 27.98
N THR A 97 21.17 5.54 29.24
CA THR A 97 20.16 5.54 30.30
C THR A 97 19.53 6.93 30.45
N ASP A 98 18.23 7.00 30.72
CA ASP A 98 17.53 8.30 30.75
C ASP A 98 18.12 9.26 31.80
N GLU A 99 18.61 8.75 32.92
CA GLU A 99 19.28 9.50 33.99
C GLU A 99 20.56 10.20 33.51
N CYS A 100 21.33 9.57 32.62
CA CYS A 100 22.61 10.08 32.14
C CYS A 100 22.49 10.88 30.83
N ARG A 101 21.31 10.96 30.23
CA ARG A 101 21.07 11.49 28.87
C ARG A 101 21.60 12.90 28.67
N GLU A 102 21.25 13.81 29.58
CA GLU A 102 21.66 15.21 29.46
C GLU A 102 23.19 15.36 29.56
N ASN A 103 23.81 14.72 30.55
CA ASN A 103 25.25 14.78 30.73
C ASN A 103 26.00 14.15 29.53
N ALA A 104 25.55 12.98 29.06
CA ALA A 104 26.14 12.32 27.90
C ALA A 104 26.04 13.16 26.62
N LEU A 105 24.90 13.80 26.35
CA LEU A 105 24.74 14.71 25.21
C LEU A 105 25.68 15.90 25.28
N LYS A 106 25.81 16.54 26.45
CA LYS A 106 26.78 17.63 26.66
C LYS A 106 28.20 17.17 26.33
N ILE A 107 28.64 16.05 26.90
CA ILE A 107 29.99 15.50 26.69
C ILE A 107 30.23 15.14 25.22
N PHE A 108 29.25 14.54 24.54
CA PHE A 108 29.36 14.25 23.12
C PHE A 108 29.46 15.50 22.26
N LEU A 109 28.66 16.53 22.55
CA LEU A 109 28.69 17.82 21.85
C LEU A 109 30.02 18.54 22.08
N ASP A 110 30.55 18.52 23.30
CA ASP A 110 31.85 19.10 23.64
C ASP A 110 32.96 18.46 22.82
N SER A 111 32.95 17.13 22.72
CA SER A 111 33.86 16.38 21.86
C SER A 111 33.65 16.66 20.36
N ILE A 112 32.41 16.92 19.91
CA ILE A 112 32.12 17.31 18.52
C ILE A 112 32.72 18.67 18.21
N PHE A 113 32.55 19.65 19.09
CA PHE A 113 32.99 21.04 18.84
C PHE A 113 34.47 21.27 19.13
N SER A 114 35.10 20.44 19.96
CA SER A 114 36.56 20.41 20.15
C SER A 114 37.30 19.67 19.03
N SER A 115 36.58 18.93 18.18
CA SER A 115 37.18 18.20 17.05
C SER A 115 37.58 19.13 15.90
N LYS A 116 38.73 18.85 15.27
CA LYS A 116 39.16 19.51 14.02
C LYS A 116 38.41 19.01 12.78
N LEU A 117 37.46 18.08 12.93
CA LEU A 117 36.69 17.52 11.84
C LEU A 117 35.83 18.59 11.15
N LYS A 118 35.93 18.69 9.83
CA LYS A 118 35.10 19.58 9.00
C LYS A 118 33.84 18.81 8.58
N ALA A 119 32.75 18.99 9.30
CA ALA A 119 31.57 18.13 9.16
C ALA A 119 30.25 18.89 9.25
N ILE A 120 29.21 18.33 8.65
CA ILE A 120 27.82 18.65 8.94
C ILE A 120 27.19 17.43 9.59
N TYR A 121 26.54 17.65 10.73
CA TYR A 121 25.72 16.65 11.40
C TYR A 121 24.29 16.77 10.91
N ASN A 122 23.69 15.64 10.56
CA ASN A 122 22.31 15.51 10.11
C ASN A 122 21.65 14.39 10.91
N LEU A 123 21.12 14.77 12.07
CA LEU A 123 20.49 13.88 13.03
C LEU A 123 18.99 13.90 12.75
N HIS A 124 18.40 12.74 12.45
CA HIS A 124 17.00 12.59 12.07
C HIS A 124 16.28 11.67 13.05
N GLY A 125 14.96 11.73 13.06
CA GLY A 125 14.14 10.73 13.76
C GLY A 125 14.14 10.88 15.28
N LEU A 126 14.60 12.01 15.82
CA LEU A 126 14.60 12.26 17.25
C LEU A 126 13.18 12.58 17.70
N LEU A 127 12.53 11.68 18.44
CA LEU A 127 11.16 11.90 18.91
C LEU A 127 11.11 13.03 19.96
N ASN A 128 10.17 13.95 19.83
CA ASN A 128 9.97 15.06 20.78
C ASN A 128 9.49 14.60 22.15
N SER A 129 8.84 13.42 22.22
CA SER A 129 8.58 12.76 23.50
C SER A 129 9.84 12.31 24.25
N LYS A 130 11.01 12.29 23.59
CA LYS A 130 12.31 12.07 24.21
C LYS A 130 12.97 13.42 24.52
N GLN A 131 13.82 13.48 25.54
CA GLN A 131 14.48 14.72 25.95
C GLN A 131 15.59 15.17 24.97
N THR A 132 16.03 14.30 24.05
CA THR A 132 17.18 14.57 23.18
C THR A 132 17.02 15.82 22.29
N PRO A 133 15.91 16.05 21.57
CA PRO A 133 15.67 17.28 20.81
C PRO A 133 15.85 18.56 21.64
N ASP A 134 15.25 18.62 22.83
CA ASP A 134 15.26 19.81 23.69
C ASP A 134 16.67 20.10 24.21
N ILE A 135 17.37 19.06 24.68
CA ILE A 135 18.76 19.18 25.13
C ILE A 135 19.65 19.65 23.98
N LEU A 136 19.51 19.05 22.79
CA LEU A 136 20.29 19.41 21.62
C LEU A 136 20.04 20.86 21.20
N GLN A 137 18.79 21.29 21.15
CA GLN A 137 18.43 22.67 20.84
C GLN A 137 19.06 23.66 21.84
N ARG A 138 18.92 23.38 23.14
CA ARG A 138 19.48 24.22 24.22
C ARG A 138 21.00 24.32 24.15
N GLU A 139 21.69 23.20 23.97
CA GLU A 139 23.16 23.18 23.89
C GLU A 139 23.70 23.85 22.62
N LEU A 140 23.03 23.69 21.48
CA LEU A 140 23.42 24.38 20.24
C LEU A 140 23.23 25.90 20.37
N ASN A 141 22.11 26.35 20.96
CA ASN A 141 21.85 27.76 21.26
C ASN A 141 22.91 28.33 22.21
N ARG A 142 23.17 27.65 23.34
CA ARG A 142 24.18 28.07 24.34
C ARG A 142 25.57 28.25 23.72
N ARG A 143 25.89 27.46 22.70
CA ARG A 143 27.18 27.49 21.99
C ARG A 143 27.19 28.43 20.77
N ASN A 144 26.11 29.15 20.50
CA ASN A 144 25.94 30.00 19.32
C ASN A 144 26.22 29.25 18.00
N ILE A 145 25.85 27.96 17.95
CA ILE A 145 26.00 27.14 16.75
C ILE A 145 24.72 27.29 15.92
N PRO A 146 24.81 27.73 14.64
CA PRO A 146 23.63 27.80 13.81
C PRO A 146 23.13 26.40 13.46
N PHE A 147 21.83 26.17 13.57
CA PHE A 147 21.21 24.89 13.21
C PHE A 147 19.86 25.07 12.53
N PHE A 148 19.50 24.06 11.74
CA PHE A 148 18.15 23.88 11.23
C PHE A 148 17.46 22.82 12.06
N GLN A 149 16.24 23.12 12.49
CA GLN A 149 15.32 22.16 13.09
C GLN A 149 14.06 22.08 12.23
N GLY A 150 13.68 20.86 11.87
CA GLY A 150 12.41 20.58 11.23
C GLY A 150 11.78 19.34 11.84
N GLU A 151 10.47 19.25 11.79
CA GLU A 151 9.72 18.17 12.43
C GLU A 151 8.77 17.50 11.44
N ILE A 152 8.51 16.23 11.66
CA ILE A 152 7.48 15.50 10.95
C ILE A 152 6.60 14.77 11.96
N ILE A 153 5.29 14.91 11.81
CA ILE A 153 4.32 14.27 12.68
C ILE A 153 4.46 12.75 12.64
N ALA A 154 4.28 12.11 13.80
CA ALA A 154 4.25 10.67 14.03
C ALA A 154 2.97 10.33 14.81
N PRO A 155 1.82 10.15 14.13
CA PRO A 155 0.57 9.80 14.78
C PRO A 155 0.61 8.37 15.34
N PHE A 156 -0.02 8.15 16.49
CA PHE A 156 -0.13 6.83 17.10
C PHE A 156 -1.50 6.60 17.76
N LEU A 157 -1.80 5.33 17.99
CA LEU A 157 -2.92 4.87 18.80
C LEU A 157 -2.36 4.26 20.09
N ASN A 158 -2.71 4.87 21.23
CA ASN A 158 -2.44 4.33 22.55
C ASN A 158 -3.67 3.56 23.04
N TYR A 159 -3.56 2.24 23.14
CA TYR A 159 -4.65 1.36 23.55
C TYR A 159 -5.08 1.59 25.00
N ASN A 160 -4.13 1.92 25.89
CA ASN A 160 -4.41 2.16 27.31
C ASN A 160 -5.25 3.42 27.56
N ALA A 161 -5.34 4.31 26.57
CA ALA A 161 -6.11 5.55 26.66
C ALA A 161 -7.56 5.43 26.17
N ILE A 162 -8.01 4.22 25.78
CA ILE A 162 -9.32 4.02 25.13
C ILE A 162 -10.01 2.72 25.56
N ASN A 163 -11.34 2.70 25.48
CA ASN A 163 -12.08 1.45 25.33
C ASN A 163 -12.06 1.05 23.85
N PHE A 164 -11.39 -0.06 23.51
CA PHE A 164 -11.17 -0.43 22.11
C PHE A 164 -12.47 -0.69 21.33
N LYS A 165 -13.44 -1.35 21.95
CA LYS A 165 -14.74 -1.67 21.33
C LYS A 165 -15.51 -0.40 20.94
N GLU A 166 -15.54 0.58 21.83
CA GLU A 166 -16.19 1.87 21.58
C GLU A 166 -15.43 2.70 20.54
N TYR A 167 -14.10 2.70 20.63
CA TYR A 167 -13.21 3.39 19.69
C TYR A 167 -13.36 2.86 18.24
N LEU A 168 -13.52 1.53 18.09
CA LEU A 168 -13.56 0.85 16.80
C LEU A 168 -14.90 1.03 16.06
N LYS A 169 -16.03 1.02 16.80
CA LYS A 169 -17.40 1.06 16.26
C LYS A 169 -17.67 2.19 15.23
N PRO A 170 -17.30 3.47 15.46
CA PRO A 170 -17.50 4.51 14.46
C PRO A 170 -16.50 4.43 13.29
N ARG A 171 -15.27 3.96 13.54
CA ARG A 171 -14.20 3.88 12.54
C ARG A 171 -14.45 2.80 11.49
N GLN A 172 -15.09 1.70 11.90
CA GLN A 172 -15.59 0.65 11.02
C GLN A 172 -16.62 1.14 9.98
N LYS A 173 -17.36 2.21 10.26
CA LYS A 173 -18.31 2.80 9.30
C LYS A 173 -17.68 3.90 8.44
N LYS A 174 -16.57 4.49 8.88
CA LYS A 174 -15.89 5.59 8.19
C LYS A 174 -15.47 5.16 6.78
N HIS A 175 -15.69 6.04 5.80
CA HIS A 175 -15.42 5.78 4.38
C HIS A 175 -16.14 4.53 3.81
N GLY A 176 -17.19 4.06 4.49
CA GLY A 176 -17.93 2.85 4.12
C GLY A 176 -17.13 1.55 4.29
N LEU A 177 -16.19 1.48 5.23
CA LEU A 177 -15.26 0.35 5.40
C LEU A 177 -15.98 -0.99 5.56
N ASN A 178 -16.86 -1.16 6.55
CA ASN A 178 -17.63 -2.42 6.71
C ASN A 178 -18.47 -2.75 5.48
N ARG A 179 -19.05 -1.75 4.80
CA ARG A 179 -19.82 -1.99 3.57
C ARG A 179 -18.93 -2.54 2.46
N ARG A 180 -17.73 -1.98 2.29
CA ARG A 180 -16.76 -2.39 1.26
C ARG A 180 -16.21 -3.78 1.55
N GLU A 181 -15.87 -4.06 2.80
CA GLU A 181 -15.44 -5.37 3.26
C GLU A 181 -16.54 -6.43 3.08
N ASN A 182 -17.76 -6.16 3.52
CA ASN A 182 -18.89 -7.06 3.30
C ASN A 182 -19.08 -7.37 1.81
N LYS A 183 -18.97 -6.36 0.93
CA LYS A 183 -19.02 -6.60 -0.52
C LYS A 183 -17.86 -7.46 -1.02
N LEU A 184 -16.66 -7.31 -0.46
CA LEU A 184 -15.50 -8.13 -0.81
C LEU A 184 -15.74 -9.62 -0.45
N HIS A 185 -16.38 -9.91 0.69
CA HIS A 185 -16.81 -11.27 1.07
C HIS A 185 -17.81 -11.91 0.10
N HIS A 186 -18.54 -11.12 -0.71
CA HIS A 186 -19.40 -11.69 -1.76
C HIS A 186 -18.64 -12.01 -3.06
N VAL A 187 -17.41 -11.50 -3.21
CA VAL A 187 -16.55 -11.77 -4.37
C VAL A 187 -15.86 -13.12 -4.23
N GLY A 188 -15.31 -13.42 -3.06
CA GLY A 188 -14.60 -14.66 -2.78
C GLY A 188 -14.29 -14.83 -1.30
N ASP A 189 -13.51 -15.86 -0.96
CA ASP A 189 -13.10 -16.13 0.42
C ASP A 189 -12.05 -15.11 0.88
N VAL A 190 -12.40 -14.25 1.84
CA VAL A 190 -11.53 -13.17 2.32
C VAL A 190 -10.88 -13.58 3.63
N SER A 191 -9.55 -13.55 3.67
CA SER A 191 -8.78 -13.89 4.86
C SER A 191 -7.68 -12.86 5.15
N PHE A 192 -7.53 -12.52 6.44
CA PHE A 192 -6.41 -11.75 6.97
C PHE A 192 -5.49 -12.68 7.75
N GLN A 193 -4.25 -12.83 7.30
CA GLN A 193 -3.32 -13.82 7.85
C GLN A 193 -1.85 -13.39 7.73
N PRO A 194 -0.97 -13.91 8.60
CA PRO A 194 0.48 -13.75 8.43
C PRO A 194 0.95 -14.20 7.05
N LEU A 195 1.90 -13.46 6.48
CA LEU A 195 2.56 -13.86 5.25
C LEU A 195 3.46 -15.07 5.50
N ALA A 196 3.26 -16.15 4.75
CA ALA A 196 4.25 -17.21 4.69
C ALA A 196 5.55 -16.66 4.07
N THR A 197 6.69 -16.77 4.75
CA THR A 197 7.98 -16.17 4.34
C THR A 197 8.36 -16.48 2.90
N LYS A 198 8.08 -17.70 2.42
CA LYS A 198 8.29 -18.12 1.02
C LYS A 198 7.53 -17.28 -0.04
N LYS A 199 6.49 -16.54 0.37
CA LYS A 199 5.69 -15.65 -0.48
C LYS A 199 6.16 -14.20 -0.43
N ILE A 200 7.27 -13.84 0.21
CA ILE A 200 7.71 -12.44 0.31
C ILE A 200 7.92 -11.75 -1.04
N ASP A 201 8.33 -12.49 -2.07
CA ASP A 201 8.47 -11.91 -3.41
C ASP A 201 7.14 -11.40 -4.00
N THR A 202 5.99 -11.94 -3.56
CA THR A 202 4.67 -11.48 -4.02
C THR A 202 4.33 -10.09 -3.47
N ILE A 203 4.68 -9.78 -2.21
CA ILE A 203 4.43 -8.46 -1.63
C ILE A 203 5.33 -7.39 -2.28
N PHE A 204 6.56 -7.73 -2.66
CA PHE A 204 7.44 -6.82 -3.39
C PHE A 204 6.89 -6.54 -4.80
N ALA A 205 6.36 -7.55 -5.48
CA ALA A 205 5.71 -7.40 -6.78
C ALA A 205 4.45 -6.54 -6.69
N LEU A 206 3.60 -6.77 -5.67
CA LEU A 206 2.40 -5.98 -5.42
C LEU A 206 2.73 -4.51 -5.13
N HIS A 207 3.73 -4.27 -4.29
CA HIS A 207 4.23 -2.91 -4.03
C HIS A 207 4.79 -2.27 -5.31
N ALA A 208 5.59 -2.98 -6.10
CA ALA A 208 6.14 -2.47 -7.35
C ALA A 208 5.04 -2.12 -8.37
N LYS A 209 3.98 -2.95 -8.48
CA LYS A 209 2.80 -2.70 -9.33
C LYS A 209 2.16 -1.36 -8.96
N ARG A 210 1.87 -1.15 -7.68
CA ARG A 210 1.24 0.07 -7.15
C ARG A 210 2.13 1.33 -7.28
N TRP A 211 3.45 1.18 -7.19
CA TRP A 211 4.38 2.31 -7.26
C TRP A 211 4.82 2.68 -8.68
N ARG A 212 4.51 1.87 -9.70
CA ARG A 212 4.91 2.11 -11.10
C ARG A 212 4.53 3.50 -11.63
N ASN A 213 3.38 4.03 -11.19
CA ASN A 213 2.80 5.29 -11.66
C ASN A 213 2.90 6.44 -10.63
N LYS A 214 3.66 6.23 -9.54
CA LYS A 214 3.88 7.25 -8.50
C LYS A 214 5.23 7.93 -8.69
N MET A 215 5.28 9.23 -8.41
CA MET A 215 6.52 10.01 -8.45
C MET A 215 7.41 9.84 -7.22
N ASP A 216 6.87 9.32 -6.11
CA ASP A 216 7.66 9.00 -4.91
C ASP A 216 8.33 7.63 -5.08
N THR A 217 9.65 7.57 -4.89
CA THR A 217 10.43 6.33 -4.94
C THR A 217 10.59 5.78 -3.53
N SER A 218 9.78 4.80 -3.16
CA SER A 218 9.90 4.12 -1.86
C SER A 218 11.21 3.31 -1.74
N GLY A 219 11.77 2.82 -2.86
CA GLY A 219 12.99 1.98 -2.86
C GLY A 219 12.78 0.55 -2.33
N PHE A 220 11.65 0.26 -1.66
CA PHE A 220 11.35 -1.01 -1.01
C PHE A 220 11.50 -2.25 -1.90
N SER A 221 11.05 -2.18 -3.14
CA SER A 221 11.05 -3.33 -4.06
C SER A 221 12.32 -3.44 -4.92
N VAL A 222 13.42 -2.75 -4.60
CA VAL A 222 14.59 -2.61 -5.49
C VAL A 222 15.90 -2.99 -4.80
N GLY A 223 16.77 -3.71 -5.51
CA GLY A 223 18.19 -3.90 -5.17
C GLY A 223 18.44 -4.38 -3.74
N LYS A 224 19.42 -3.76 -3.08
CA LYS A 224 19.82 -4.08 -1.70
C LYS A 224 18.68 -3.86 -0.69
N THR A 225 17.80 -2.88 -0.92
CA THR A 225 16.66 -2.60 -0.04
C THR A 225 15.66 -3.76 0.00
N LYS A 226 15.36 -4.36 -1.16
CA LYS A 226 14.53 -5.57 -1.23
C LYS A 226 15.14 -6.71 -0.40
N GLN A 227 16.45 -6.93 -0.55
CA GLN A 227 17.15 -8.00 0.17
C GLN A 227 17.22 -7.74 1.68
N PHE A 228 17.38 -6.49 2.09
CA PHE A 228 17.34 -6.09 3.50
C PHE A 228 16.00 -6.44 4.15
N PHE A 229 14.86 -6.04 3.56
CA PHE A 229 13.53 -6.37 4.11
C PHE A 229 13.22 -7.86 4.01
N LYS A 230 13.77 -8.57 3.02
CA LYS A 230 13.68 -10.03 2.97
C LYS A 230 14.39 -10.68 4.14
N HIS A 231 15.63 -10.29 4.39
CA HIS A 231 16.41 -10.78 5.52
C HIS A 231 15.75 -10.47 6.86
N LEU A 232 15.21 -9.26 7.05
CA LEU A 232 14.51 -8.91 8.28
C LEU A 232 13.28 -9.78 8.55
N LEU A 233 12.55 -10.21 7.52
CA LEU A 233 11.42 -11.13 7.69
C LEU A 233 11.86 -12.57 7.94
N GLU A 234 12.96 -12.99 7.31
CA GLU A 234 13.52 -14.34 7.45
C GLU A 234 14.23 -14.54 8.80
N ASN A 235 14.79 -13.48 9.38
CA ASN A 235 15.50 -13.54 10.65
C ASN A 235 14.55 -13.36 11.84
N SER A 236 14.17 -14.48 12.46
CA SER A 236 13.36 -14.49 13.69
C SER A 236 14.16 -14.29 14.98
N ASN A 237 15.49 -14.36 14.92
CA ASN A 237 16.37 -14.25 16.10
C ASN A 237 16.86 -12.80 16.24
N SER A 238 15.96 -11.94 16.71
CA SER A 238 16.19 -10.51 16.86
C SER A 238 15.50 -9.99 18.13
N SER A 239 16.02 -8.90 18.69
CA SER A 239 15.42 -8.12 19.79
C SER A 239 14.12 -7.40 19.42
N PHE A 240 13.71 -7.47 18.14
CA PHE A 240 12.39 -7.07 17.65
C PHE A 240 11.86 -8.10 16.65
N GLN A 241 10.54 -8.17 16.49
CA GLN A 241 9.88 -9.05 15.53
C GLN A 241 9.51 -8.28 14.26
N THR A 242 9.89 -8.78 13.09
CA THR A 242 9.32 -8.34 11.82
C THR A 242 7.98 -9.02 11.59
N VAL A 243 6.94 -8.24 11.32
CA VAL A 243 5.58 -8.76 11.09
C VAL A 243 5.09 -8.33 9.71
N VAL A 244 4.60 -9.29 8.94
CA VAL A 244 3.91 -9.03 7.69
C VAL A 244 2.60 -9.79 7.68
N ASN A 245 1.48 -9.07 7.60
CA ASN A 245 0.16 -9.66 7.40
C ASN A 245 -0.41 -9.27 6.04
N THR A 246 -1.24 -10.15 5.50
CA THR A 246 -1.82 -10.03 4.16
C THR A 246 -3.33 -10.16 4.22
N LEU A 247 -4.01 -9.38 3.37
CA LEU A 247 -5.40 -9.59 3.01
C LEU A 247 -5.45 -10.35 1.70
N THR A 248 -6.14 -11.48 1.71
CA THR A 248 -6.30 -12.36 0.56
C THR A 248 -7.75 -12.49 0.14
N VAL A 249 -7.99 -12.74 -1.14
CA VAL A 249 -9.29 -13.18 -1.70
C VAL A 249 -9.02 -14.46 -2.47
N ASP A 250 -9.68 -15.56 -2.13
CA ASP A 250 -9.42 -16.90 -2.68
C ASP A 250 -7.91 -17.23 -2.75
N ARG A 251 -7.16 -16.90 -1.68
CA ARG A 251 -5.69 -17.07 -1.52
C ARG A 251 -4.80 -16.12 -2.32
N GLU A 252 -5.35 -15.25 -3.16
CA GLU A 252 -4.61 -14.20 -3.88
C GLU A 252 -4.41 -12.97 -2.98
N ILE A 253 -3.18 -12.48 -2.87
CA ILE A 253 -2.85 -11.34 -2.00
C ILE A 253 -3.26 -10.03 -2.70
N ILE A 254 -4.25 -9.35 -2.13
CA ILE A 254 -4.73 -8.05 -2.64
C ILE A 254 -4.28 -6.87 -1.76
N GLY A 255 -3.67 -7.14 -0.61
CA GLY A 255 -3.14 -6.11 0.28
C GLY A 255 -2.20 -6.70 1.33
N PHE A 256 -1.26 -5.89 1.80
CA PHE A 256 -0.38 -6.27 2.90
C PHE A 256 0.02 -5.08 3.76
N MET A 257 0.46 -5.36 4.98
CA MET A 257 1.11 -4.44 5.88
C MET A 257 2.39 -5.08 6.41
N TYR A 258 3.48 -4.32 6.38
CA TYR A 258 4.80 -4.66 6.87
C TYR A 258 5.11 -3.72 8.03
N GLY A 259 5.45 -4.27 9.18
CA GLY A 259 5.80 -3.52 10.38
C GLY A 259 6.72 -4.29 11.30
N PHE A 260 6.96 -3.71 12.47
CA PHE A 260 7.84 -4.27 13.49
C PHE A 260 7.15 -4.23 14.86
N ILE A 261 7.30 -5.29 15.65
CA ILE A 261 6.94 -5.28 17.07
C ILE A 261 8.22 -5.21 17.89
N CYS A 262 8.34 -4.21 18.75
CA CYS A 262 9.44 -4.06 19.70
C CYS A 262 8.86 -3.76 21.07
N ALA A 263 9.01 -4.71 22.01
CA ALA A 263 8.32 -4.69 23.31
C ALA A 263 6.81 -4.43 23.14
N ASP A 264 6.31 -3.32 23.67
CA ASP A 264 4.88 -2.96 23.73
C ASP A 264 4.39 -2.09 22.56
N ARG A 265 5.20 -1.92 21.50
CA ARG A 265 4.91 -1.04 20.35
C ARG A 265 4.96 -1.80 19.03
N TYR A 266 3.88 -1.71 18.27
CA TYR A 266 3.88 -2.00 16.83
C TYR A 266 4.23 -0.73 16.05
N VAL A 267 5.24 -0.79 15.19
CA VAL A 267 5.65 0.30 14.29
C VAL A 267 5.27 -0.05 12.86
N PHE A 268 4.27 0.65 12.33
CA PHE A 268 3.91 0.58 10.92
C PHE A 268 5.09 1.05 10.06
N TYR A 269 5.45 0.28 9.03
CA TYR A 269 6.54 0.65 8.14
C TYR A 269 6.04 0.90 6.71
N ILE A 270 5.56 -0.16 6.04
CA ILE A 270 5.13 -0.10 4.63
C ILE A 270 3.82 -0.85 4.45
N SER A 271 2.96 -0.37 3.54
CA SER A 271 1.82 -1.14 3.05
C SER A 271 1.63 -0.94 1.55
N ALA A 272 1.05 -1.94 0.90
CA ALA A 272 0.54 -1.81 -0.44
C ALA A 272 -0.76 -2.60 -0.61
N HIS A 273 -1.47 -2.29 -1.67
CA HIS A 273 -2.63 -3.05 -2.11
C HIS A 273 -2.76 -3.00 -3.62
N ASP A 274 -3.52 -3.94 -4.15
CA ASP A 274 -3.82 -4.01 -5.56
C ASP A 274 -4.82 -2.91 -5.95
N ASP A 275 -4.40 -2.00 -6.82
CA ASP A 275 -5.26 -0.93 -7.32
C ASP A 275 -6.44 -1.46 -8.15
N ASP A 276 -6.34 -2.66 -8.72
CA ASP A 276 -7.45 -3.32 -9.42
C ASP A 276 -8.64 -3.56 -8.47
N PHE A 277 -8.35 -3.76 -7.17
CA PHE A 277 -9.33 -3.95 -6.10
C PHE A 277 -9.61 -2.66 -5.30
N GLY A 278 -9.14 -1.50 -5.77
CA GLY A 278 -9.21 -0.23 -5.05
C GLY A 278 -10.63 0.19 -4.62
N ILE A 279 -11.66 -0.22 -5.37
CA ILE A 279 -13.07 0.04 -5.05
C ILE A 279 -13.51 -0.56 -3.71
N PHE A 280 -12.89 -1.66 -3.28
CA PHE A 280 -13.09 -2.30 -1.97
C PHE A 280 -12.21 -1.72 -0.85
N SER A 281 -11.26 -0.85 -1.19
CA SER A 281 -10.31 -0.26 -0.23
C SER A 281 -9.51 -1.27 0.62
N PRO A 282 -8.87 -2.28 0.00
CA PRO A 282 -8.10 -3.32 0.71
C PRO A 282 -7.10 -2.75 1.72
N GLY A 283 -6.40 -1.66 1.41
CA GLY A 283 -5.45 -1.05 2.35
C GLY A 283 -6.07 -0.57 3.67
N ARG A 284 -7.35 -0.14 3.66
CA ARG A 284 -8.07 0.25 4.89
C ARG A 284 -8.55 -0.97 5.67
N ILE A 285 -8.90 -2.05 4.97
CA ILE A 285 -9.29 -3.33 5.58
C ILE A 285 -8.08 -3.93 6.31
N VAL A 286 -6.93 -4.02 5.63
CA VAL A 286 -5.67 -4.49 6.22
C VAL A 286 -5.31 -3.68 7.48
N LEU A 287 -5.36 -2.35 7.43
CA LEU A 287 -5.03 -1.51 8.58
C LEU A 287 -5.98 -1.74 9.77
N LYS A 288 -7.29 -1.88 9.52
CA LYS A 288 -8.27 -2.20 10.58
C LYS A 288 -7.95 -3.54 11.24
N GLU A 289 -7.69 -4.57 10.45
CA GLU A 289 -7.39 -5.91 10.99
C GLU A 289 -6.03 -5.95 11.72
N GLU A 290 -5.03 -5.20 11.25
CA GLU A 290 -3.76 -5.06 11.97
C GLU A 290 -3.94 -4.38 13.33
N ILE A 291 -4.75 -3.32 13.40
CA ILE A 291 -5.07 -2.62 14.66
C ILE A 291 -5.79 -3.57 15.63
N LYS A 292 -6.77 -4.35 15.16
CA LYS A 292 -7.45 -5.36 16.00
C LYS A 292 -6.46 -6.39 16.53
N LYS A 293 -5.61 -6.94 15.66
CA LYS A 293 -4.61 -7.94 16.04
C LYS A 293 -3.62 -7.41 17.08
N CYS A 294 -3.20 -6.16 16.97
CA CYS A 294 -2.31 -5.54 17.96
C CYS A 294 -2.98 -5.35 19.32
N GLU A 295 -4.29 -5.09 19.36
CA GLU A 295 -5.07 -5.05 20.60
C GLU A 295 -5.22 -6.45 21.22
N GLU A 296 -5.49 -7.47 20.42
CA GLU A 296 -5.53 -8.87 20.87
C GLU A 296 -4.18 -9.33 21.47
N MET A 297 -3.07 -8.81 20.93
CA MET A 297 -1.72 -8.99 21.46
C MET A 297 -1.41 -8.15 22.70
N GLN A 298 -2.35 -7.32 23.17
CA GLN A 298 -2.19 -6.42 24.32
C GLN A 298 -1.00 -5.45 24.19
N LEU A 299 -0.69 -5.02 22.96
CA LEU A 299 0.31 -3.98 22.76
C LEU A 299 -0.20 -2.65 23.31
N ARG A 300 0.71 -1.80 23.82
CA ARG A 300 0.34 -0.47 24.32
C ARG A 300 0.16 0.52 23.19
N LEU A 301 1.04 0.48 22.18
CA LEU A 301 1.08 1.46 21.09
C LEU A 301 0.98 0.80 19.71
N PHE A 302 0.06 1.30 18.88
CA PHE A 302 0.11 1.14 17.43
C PHE A 302 0.58 2.46 16.82
N ASP A 303 1.85 2.50 16.42
CA ASP A 303 2.49 3.65 15.82
C ASP A 303 2.32 3.62 14.29
N LEU A 304 1.69 4.66 13.75
CA LEU A 304 1.40 4.79 12.31
C LEU A 304 2.59 5.36 11.53
N SER A 305 3.73 5.58 12.18
CA SER A 305 4.96 6.11 11.62
C SER A 305 4.84 7.55 11.08
N ILE A 306 5.98 8.16 10.77
CA ILE A 306 6.09 9.54 10.31
C ILE A 306 5.26 9.82 9.05
N GLY A 307 4.66 11.01 8.97
CA GLY A 307 4.00 11.53 7.76
C GLY A 307 2.54 11.93 7.93
N TYR A 308 2.08 12.75 6.99
CA TYR A 308 0.74 13.38 6.99
C TYR A 308 -0.28 12.64 6.13
N GLU A 309 -0.14 11.32 5.94
CA GLU A 309 -1.12 10.54 5.17
C GLU A 309 -2.50 10.58 5.86
N PRO A 310 -3.56 11.09 5.21
CA PRO A 310 -4.85 11.34 5.89
C PRO A 310 -5.47 10.12 6.56
N TYR A 311 -5.23 8.92 6.04
CA TYR A 311 -5.78 7.70 6.61
C TYR A 311 -5.21 7.39 8.01
N LYS A 312 -4.01 7.86 8.37
CA LYS A 312 -3.42 7.65 9.69
C LYS A 312 -4.23 8.35 10.78
N PHE A 313 -4.70 9.56 10.47
CA PHE A 313 -5.53 10.37 11.36
C PHE A 313 -6.96 9.88 11.52
N ASP A 314 -7.37 8.89 10.72
CA ASP A 314 -8.62 8.18 10.99
C ASP A 314 -8.50 7.29 12.23
N TRP A 315 -7.28 6.93 12.65
CA TRP A 315 -7.00 5.94 13.70
C TRP A 315 -6.18 6.49 14.88
N ASN A 316 -5.52 7.63 14.78
CA ASN A 316 -4.74 8.12 15.93
C ASN A 316 -5.65 8.60 17.08
N ASN A 317 -5.12 8.54 18.29
CA ASN A 317 -5.64 9.25 19.47
C ASN A 317 -4.54 10.05 20.19
N GLY A 318 -3.32 9.98 19.69
CA GLY A 318 -2.16 10.76 20.12
C GLY A 318 -1.25 11.05 18.94
N GLU A 319 -0.34 12.00 19.15
CA GLU A 319 0.64 12.45 18.16
C GLU A 319 1.96 12.72 18.86
N ASP A 320 3.05 12.36 18.19
CA ASP A 320 4.41 12.79 18.52
C ASP A 320 5.01 13.45 17.28
N PHE A 321 6.23 13.97 17.39
CA PHE A 321 6.95 14.60 16.30
C PHE A 321 8.38 14.07 16.25
N ALA A 322 8.81 13.64 15.08
CA ALA A 322 10.20 13.27 14.84
C ALA A 322 10.97 14.50 14.34
N ALA A 323 11.80 15.07 15.20
CA ALA A 323 12.69 16.16 14.89
C ALA A 323 13.90 15.70 14.05
N LYS A 324 14.36 16.64 13.22
CA LYS A 324 15.58 16.58 12.45
C LYS A 324 16.41 17.82 12.73
N PHE A 325 17.66 17.61 13.14
CA PHE A 325 18.65 18.65 13.37
C PHE A 325 19.75 18.59 12.32
N VAL A 326 20.07 19.75 11.73
CA VAL A 326 21.25 19.91 10.87
C VAL A 326 22.11 21.02 11.41
N PHE A 327 23.38 20.76 11.70
CA PHE A 327 24.31 21.77 12.25
C PHE A 327 25.76 21.51 11.81
N PRO A 328 26.61 22.55 11.67
CA PRO A 328 28.00 22.41 11.30
C PRO A 328 28.90 22.11 12.51
N SER A 329 30.07 21.52 12.25
CA SER A 329 31.19 21.56 13.20
C SER A 329 31.82 22.97 13.28
N ASN A 330 32.76 23.18 14.20
CA ASN A 330 33.42 24.48 14.40
C ASN A 330 34.47 24.80 13.31
N SER A 331 34.03 24.89 12.06
CA SER A 331 34.85 25.23 10.90
C SER A 331 34.09 26.16 9.96
N ALA A 332 34.75 27.21 9.46
CA ALA A 332 34.17 28.12 8.46
C ALA A 332 33.66 27.37 7.21
N LYS A 333 34.40 26.34 6.77
CA LYS A 333 34.00 25.50 5.65
C LYS A 333 32.73 24.71 5.95
N ALA A 334 32.61 24.15 7.15
CA ALA A 334 31.40 23.43 7.58
C ALA A 334 30.19 24.38 7.64
N LYS A 335 30.35 25.59 8.20
CA LYS A 335 29.30 26.62 8.26
C LYS A 335 28.78 26.99 6.86
N PHE A 336 29.67 27.22 5.88
CA PHE A 336 29.25 27.50 4.50
C PHE A 336 28.38 26.40 3.90
N TYR A 337 28.81 25.13 3.98
CA TYR A 337 28.02 24.00 3.48
C TYR A 337 26.72 23.79 4.28
N TYR A 338 26.71 24.15 5.56
CA TYR A 338 25.51 24.13 6.40
C TYR A 338 24.46 25.07 5.83
N TYR A 339 24.79 26.33 5.53
CA TYR A 339 23.81 27.28 4.98
C TYR A 339 23.20 26.82 3.65
N LEU A 340 23.99 26.22 2.76
CA LEU A 340 23.46 25.61 1.53
C LEU A 340 22.50 24.46 1.82
N THR A 341 22.84 23.62 2.81
CA THR A 341 22.03 22.46 3.19
C THR A 341 20.76 22.88 3.92
N SER A 342 20.86 23.79 4.89
CA SER A 342 19.73 24.28 5.68
C SER A 342 18.73 25.08 4.85
N MET A 343 19.20 25.84 3.85
CA MET A 343 18.31 26.51 2.89
C MET A 343 17.49 25.48 2.10
N LYS A 344 18.14 24.44 1.56
CA LYS A 344 17.46 23.34 0.86
C LYS A 344 16.46 22.63 1.78
N GLU A 345 16.86 22.31 3.01
CA GLU A 345 15.99 21.65 3.99
C GLU A 345 14.81 22.53 4.39
N SER A 346 15.01 23.83 4.55
CA SER A 346 13.95 24.80 4.85
C SER A 346 12.91 24.88 3.74
N ILE A 347 13.34 24.86 2.47
CA ILE A 347 12.43 24.82 1.32
C ILE A 347 11.63 23.50 1.33
N ILE A 348 12.32 22.36 1.48
CA ILE A 348 11.67 21.04 1.54
C ILE A 348 10.67 20.99 2.70
N TYR A 349 11.04 21.51 3.87
CA TYR A 349 10.21 21.55 5.07
C TYR A 349 8.96 22.40 4.85
N LYS A 350 9.09 23.63 4.33
CA LYS A 350 7.95 24.50 3.99
C LYS A 350 7.01 23.84 2.98
N LEU A 351 7.56 23.19 1.94
CA LEU A 351 6.76 22.45 0.95
C LEU A 351 6.04 21.25 1.56
N LYS A 352 6.69 20.50 2.46
CA LYS A 352 6.09 19.33 3.14
C LYS A 352 5.05 19.71 4.18
N LYS A 353 5.16 20.88 4.83
CA LYS A 353 4.16 21.41 5.75
C LYS A 353 2.85 21.77 5.04
N ASN A 354 2.92 22.13 3.75
CA ASN A 354 1.73 22.39 2.96
C ASN A 354 1.11 21.07 2.45
N ARG A 355 0.03 20.65 3.11
CA ARG A 355 -0.74 19.44 2.75
C ARG A 355 -1.15 19.41 1.28
N MET A 356 -1.53 20.53 0.69
CA MET A 356 -1.96 20.59 -0.72
C MET A 356 -0.80 20.27 -1.67
N VAL A 357 0.40 20.79 -1.38
CA VAL A 357 1.61 20.52 -2.18
C VAL A 357 2.00 19.05 -2.10
N VAL A 358 1.95 18.45 -0.90
CA VAL A 358 2.25 17.02 -0.71
C VAL A 358 1.27 16.14 -1.48
N LEU A 359 -0.04 16.42 -1.38
CA LEU A 359 -1.07 15.68 -2.08
C LEU A 359 -0.96 15.86 -3.60
N PHE A 360 -0.69 17.08 -4.08
CA PHE A 360 -0.48 17.38 -5.49
C PHE A 360 0.73 16.64 -6.07
N LYS A 361 1.87 16.65 -5.37
CA LYS A 361 3.07 15.90 -5.78
C LYS A 361 2.78 14.41 -5.88
N ARG A 362 2.10 13.85 -4.88
CA ARG A 362 1.84 12.39 -4.79
C ARG A 362 0.78 11.91 -5.78
N ASN A 363 -0.31 12.66 -5.95
CA ASN A 363 -1.50 12.20 -6.67
C ASN A 363 -1.66 12.79 -8.08
N THR A 364 -1.08 13.97 -8.35
CA THR A 364 -1.31 14.72 -9.60
C THR A 364 -0.09 14.70 -10.50
N LEU A 365 1.10 15.04 -9.99
CA LEU A 365 2.32 15.04 -10.81
C LEU A 365 2.70 13.62 -11.30
N GLY A 366 2.47 12.60 -10.47
CA GLY A 366 2.64 11.20 -10.86
C GLY A 366 1.80 10.81 -12.07
N LYS A 367 0.53 11.21 -12.08
CA LYS A 367 -0.39 10.99 -13.21
C LYS A 367 0.07 11.74 -14.44
N ILE A 368 0.43 13.02 -14.32
CA ILE A 368 0.93 13.85 -15.43
C ILE A 368 2.16 13.22 -16.09
N ARG A 369 3.15 12.77 -15.31
CA ARG A 369 4.35 12.11 -15.85
C ARG A 369 4.03 10.79 -16.54
N THR A 370 3.09 10.02 -15.99
CA THR A 370 2.65 8.75 -16.59
C THR A 370 1.95 9.02 -17.91
N THR A 371 1.05 10.02 -17.96
CA THR A 371 0.42 10.50 -19.20
C THR A 371 1.46 10.99 -20.20
N ILE A 372 2.46 11.77 -19.81
CA ILE A 372 3.55 12.22 -20.70
C ILE A 372 4.38 11.04 -21.21
N ARG A 373 4.65 10.02 -20.38
CA ARG A 373 5.40 8.81 -20.78
C ARG A 373 4.59 7.95 -21.74
N GLU A 374 3.30 7.78 -21.48
CA GLU A 374 2.36 7.08 -22.36
C GLU A 374 2.21 7.80 -23.69
N LEU A 375 2.07 9.13 -23.67
CA LEU A 375 2.11 9.98 -24.85
C LEU A 375 3.41 9.76 -25.63
N ASN A 376 4.57 9.86 -24.98
CA ASN A 376 5.88 9.67 -25.65
C ASN A 376 6.06 8.25 -26.21
N ASN A 377 5.61 7.22 -25.52
CA ASN A 377 5.67 5.84 -26.01
C ASN A 377 4.66 5.58 -27.14
N GLN A 378 3.50 6.23 -27.13
CA GLN A 378 2.54 6.22 -28.25
C GLN A 378 3.08 6.99 -29.46
N PHE A 379 3.74 8.14 -29.25
CA PHE A 379 4.39 8.92 -30.31
C PHE A 379 5.58 8.19 -30.95
N LYS A 380 6.30 7.35 -30.19
CA LYS A 380 7.40 6.51 -30.72
C LYS A 380 6.95 5.25 -31.47
N SER A 381 5.80 4.67 -31.11
CA SER A 381 5.32 3.42 -31.70
C SER A 381 4.39 3.60 -32.90
N ILE A 382 3.81 4.79 -33.07
CA ILE A 382 2.84 5.08 -34.13
C ILE A 382 3.17 6.46 -34.71
N GLY A 383 3.58 6.49 -35.98
CA GLY A 383 3.93 7.72 -36.71
C GLY A 383 2.92 8.86 -36.49
N ILE A 384 3.44 10.08 -36.40
CA ILE A 384 2.79 11.30 -35.89
C ILE A 384 1.37 11.54 -36.44
N LYS A 385 1.08 11.16 -37.70
CA LYS A 385 -0.24 11.29 -38.32
C LYS A 385 -1.32 10.32 -37.77
N ASN A 386 -0.95 9.12 -37.31
CA ASN A 386 -1.91 8.14 -36.77
C ASN A 386 -2.14 8.29 -35.26
N SER A 387 -1.18 8.86 -34.53
CA SER A 387 -1.28 9.11 -33.08
C SER A 387 -2.22 10.26 -32.72
N MET A 388 -2.24 11.35 -33.51
CA MET A 388 -3.25 12.40 -33.34
C MET A 388 -4.69 11.88 -33.58
N ARG A 389 -4.86 10.91 -34.49
CA ARG A 389 -6.15 10.23 -34.71
C ARG A 389 -6.62 9.39 -33.52
N LYS A 390 -5.72 8.92 -32.64
CA LYS A 390 -6.05 8.18 -31.39
C LYS A 390 -6.26 9.11 -30.19
N LEU A 391 -5.54 10.23 -30.09
CA LEU A 391 -5.72 11.22 -29.02
C LEU A 391 -7.00 12.05 -29.18
N PHE A 392 -7.40 12.32 -30.42
CA PHE A 392 -8.72 12.89 -30.75
C PHE A 392 -9.81 11.83 -30.96
N ARG A 393 -9.54 10.56 -30.61
CA ARG A 393 -10.63 9.64 -30.27
C ARG A 393 -11.18 10.02 -28.90
N ASN A 394 -11.98 11.07 -28.94
CA ASN A 394 -13.24 11.12 -28.22
C ASN A 394 -13.79 9.67 -28.07
N PRO A 395 -14.29 9.23 -26.91
CA PRO A 395 -15.00 7.93 -26.80
C PRO A 395 -16.22 7.84 -27.75
N LEU A 396 -16.52 8.94 -28.45
CA LEU A 396 -17.61 9.14 -29.40
C LEU A 396 -17.40 8.56 -30.81
N THR A 397 -16.40 7.71 -31.06
CA THR A 397 -16.34 6.95 -32.33
C THR A 397 -16.02 5.46 -32.14
N LYS A 398 -16.71 4.78 -31.22
CA LYS A 398 -17.17 3.42 -31.58
C LYS A 398 -18.14 3.64 -32.73
N SER A 399 -17.82 3.16 -33.94
CA SER A 399 -18.79 3.07 -35.03
C SER A 399 -20.01 2.33 -34.50
N MET A 400 -21.00 3.11 -34.10
CA MET A 400 -22.13 2.63 -33.34
C MET A 400 -23.15 2.17 -34.38
N ARG A 401 -22.89 1.03 -35.06
CA ARG A 401 -23.96 0.28 -35.74
C ARG A 401 -25.13 0.13 -34.78
N LYS A 402 -26.32 0.59 -35.14
CA LYS A 402 -27.53 0.50 -34.30
C LYS A 402 -27.57 -0.87 -33.62
N LYS A 403 -27.48 -0.87 -32.30
CA LYS A 403 -27.56 -2.08 -31.47
C LYS A 403 -28.88 -1.95 -30.76
N ASP A 404 -29.84 -2.75 -31.19
CA ASP A 404 -31.11 -2.86 -30.47
C ASP A 404 -30.90 -3.90 -29.38
N TYR A 405 -31.41 -3.59 -28.19
CA TYR A 405 -31.40 -4.50 -27.06
C TYR A 405 -32.80 -5.07 -26.89
N PHE A 406 -32.88 -6.39 -26.83
CA PHE A 406 -34.10 -7.14 -26.64
C PHE A 406 -34.06 -7.78 -25.24
N LEU A 407 -35.10 -7.53 -24.45
CA LEU A 407 -35.30 -8.24 -23.19
C LEU A 407 -36.24 -9.42 -23.44
N TYR A 408 -35.72 -10.62 -23.25
CA TYR A 408 -36.48 -11.87 -23.29
C TYR A 408 -36.84 -12.30 -21.89
N ASN A 409 -38.06 -12.79 -21.73
CA ASN A 409 -38.53 -13.34 -20.47
C ASN A 409 -38.58 -14.87 -20.59
N LEU A 410 -37.97 -15.57 -19.64
CA LEU A 410 -38.04 -17.01 -19.51
C LEU A 410 -38.67 -17.33 -18.15
N MET A 411 -39.82 -17.99 -18.17
CA MET A 411 -40.41 -18.53 -16.95
C MET A 411 -39.59 -19.74 -16.49
N ALA A 412 -39.50 -19.92 -15.17
CA ALA A 412 -38.88 -21.11 -14.60
C ALA A 412 -39.60 -22.37 -15.13
N VAL A 413 -38.83 -23.27 -15.73
CA VAL A 413 -39.29 -24.63 -16.03
C VAL A 413 -38.27 -25.55 -15.37
N ASN A 414 -38.74 -26.48 -14.54
CA ASN A 414 -37.86 -27.47 -13.93
C ASN A 414 -37.34 -28.42 -15.02
N TYR A 415 -36.11 -28.20 -15.45
CA TYR A 415 -35.38 -29.13 -16.29
C TYR A 415 -34.55 -30.09 -15.42
N PRO A 416 -34.44 -31.38 -15.78
CA PRO A 416 -33.59 -32.32 -15.06
C PRO A 416 -32.13 -31.85 -15.10
N GLU A 417 -31.39 -32.05 -14.01
CA GLU A 417 -29.97 -31.68 -13.94
C GLU A 417 -29.18 -32.26 -15.12
N SER A 418 -28.56 -31.38 -15.91
CA SER A 418 -27.65 -31.80 -16.97
C SER A 418 -26.38 -32.37 -16.35
N LYS A 419 -26.24 -33.70 -16.35
CA LYS A 419 -25.07 -34.41 -15.78
C LYS A 419 -23.73 -34.06 -16.44
N THR A 420 -23.73 -33.41 -17.60
CA THR A 420 -22.53 -33.14 -18.41
C THR A 420 -22.01 -31.71 -18.31
N LEU A 421 -22.80 -30.78 -17.75
CA LEU A 421 -22.44 -29.36 -17.66
C LEU A 421 -22.17 -28.96 -16.21
N ARG A 422 -21.01 -28.36 -15.97
CA ARG A 422 -20.67 -27.76 -14.68
C ARG A 422 -20.76 -26.25 -14.78
N ILE A 423 -21.57 -25.63 -13.93
CA ILE A 423 -21.59 -24.17 -13.80
C ILE A 423 -20.79 -23.77 -12.57
N LYS A 424 -19.88 -22.81 -12.75
CA LYS A 424 -19.14 -22.20 -11.63
C LYS A 424 -19.24 -20.68 -11.68
N LYS A 425 -19.46 -20.08 -10.51
CA LYS A 425 -19.27 -18.64 -10.32
C LYS A 425 -17.79 -18.31 -10.52
N ALA A 426 -17.48 -17.40 -11.43
CA ALA A 426 -16.12 -16.96 -11.70
C ALA A 426 -15.52 -16.28 -10.47
N LYS A 427 -14.29 -16.63 -10.15
CA LYS A 427 -13.53 -16.13 -9.00
C LYS A 427 -12.41 -15.21 -9.45
N ILE A 428 -11.65 -14.67 -8.50
CA ILE A 428 -10.46 -13.86 -8.77
C ILE A 428 -9.43 -14.58 -9.66
N ASN A 429 -9.30 -15.90 -9.54
CA ASN A 429 -8.39 -16.69 -10.38
C ASN A 429 -8.83 -16.77 -11.84
N ASP A 430 -10.11 -16.51 -12.13
CA ASP A 430 -10.64 -16.44 -13.50
C ASP A 430 -10.53 -15.02 -14.10
N LEU A 431 -9.99 -14.04 -13.37
CA LEU A 431 -9.99 -12.63 -13.78
C LEU A 431 -9.29 -12.39 -15.13
N GLU A 432 -8.18 -13.10 -15.41
CA GLU A 432 -7.49 -12.97 -16.71
C GLU A 432 -8.30 -13.57 -17.86
N THR A 433 -8.94 -14.72 -17.61
CA THR A 433 -9.89 -15.34 -18.54
C THR A 433 -11.04 -14.39 -18.84
N LEU A 434 -11.64 -13.78 -17.82
CA LEU A 434 -12.72 -12.82 -17.98
C LEU A 434 -12.27 -11.57 -18.75
N CYS A 435 -11.07 -11.04 -18.47
CA CYS A 435 -10.50 -9.90 -19.20
C CYS A 435 -10.38 -10.21 -20.69
N SER A 436 -9.83 -11.37 -21.04
CA SER A 436 -9.69 -11.83 -22.42
C SER A 436 -11.04 -12.02 -23.09
N LEU A 437 -11.95 -12.75 -22.42
CA LEU A 437 -13.26 -13.09 -22.94
C LEU A 437 -14.13 -11.86 -23.19
N TYR A 438 -14.15 -10.91 -22.25
CA TYR A 438 -14.99 -9.71 -22.34
C TYR A 438 -14.27 -8.49 -22.95
N LYS A 439 -12.96 -8.59 -23.21
CA LYS A 439 -12.11 -7.47 -23.66
C LYS A 439 -12.25 -6.26 -22.72
N MET A 440 -12.14 -6.53 -21.43
CA MET A 440 -12.31 -5.58 -20.33
C MET A 440 -11.06 -5.53 -19.47
N GLU A 441 -10.80 -4.37 -18.86
CA GLU A 441 -9.73 -4.25 -17.87
C GLU A 441 -10.12 -4.93 -16.55
N LYS A 442 -9.12 -5.32 -15.74
CA LYS A 442 -9.36 -5.95 -14.43
C LYS A 442 -10.27 -5.11 -13.54
N THR A 443 -10.10 -3.79 -13.57
CA THR A 443 -10.91 -2.82 -12.81
C THR A 443 -12.38 -2.82 -13.21
N ASP A 444 -12.71 -3.09 -14.48
CA ASP A 444 -14.10 -3.09 -14.95
C ASP A 444 -14.85 -4.33 -14.43
N ILE A 445 -14.19 -5.50 -14.47
CA ILE A 445 -14.74 -6.74 -13.91
C ILE A 445 -14.92 -6.62 -12.40
N VAL A 446 -13.91 -6.10 -11.70
CA VAL A 446 -13.98 -5.84 -10.25
C VAL A 446 -15.11 -4.85 -9.92
N SER A 447 -15.33 -3.83 -10.76
CA SER A 447 -16.45 -2.90 -10.61
C SER A 447 -17.81 -3.60 -10.74
N ARG A 448 -17.96 -4.54 -11.68
CA ARG A 448 -19.16 -5.39 -11.80
C ARG A 448 -19.38 -6.21 -10.53
N TRP A 449 -18.34 -6.89 -10.02
CA TRP A 449 -18.43 -7.63 -8.76
C TRP A 449 -18.83 -6.73 -7.58
N TYR A 450 -18.29 -5.52 -7.50
CA TYR A 450 -18.67 -4.54 -6.46
C TYR A 450 -20.15 -4.12 -6.56
N LYS A 451 -20.72 -4.10 -7.77
CA LYS A 451 -22.14 -3.88 -8.05
C LYS A 451 -23.00 -5.14 -7.85
N LYS A 452 -22.46 -6.23 -7.33
CA LYS A 452 -23.11 -7.55 -7.19
C LYS A 452 -23.56 -8.15 -8.52
N GLN A 453 -22.84 -7.83 -9.59
CA GLN A 453 -22.96 -8.50 -10.88
C GLN A 453 -21.90 -9.58 -10.93
N TYR A 454 -22.29 -10.85 -11.12
CA TYR A 454 -21.38 -11.98 -11.11
C TYR A 454 -21.34 -12.66 -12.46
N CYS A 455 -20.15 -13.10 -12.88
CA CYS A 455 -20.00 -13.91 -14.07
C CYS A 455 -20.02 -15.38 -13.69
N PHE A 456 -20.72 -16.18 -14.48
CA PHE A 456 -20.74 -17.63 -14.38
C PHE A 456 -20.11 -18.22 -15.63
N LEU A 457 -19.24 -19.20 -15.45
CA LEU A 457 -18.61 -19.97 -16.52
C LEU A 457 -19.33 -21.32 -16.61
N VAL A 458 -19.65 -21.73 -17.83
CA VAL A 458 -20.24 -23.02 -18.17
C VAL A 458 -19.14 -23.90 -18.73
N GLU A 459 -18.87 -25.00 -18.03
CA GLU A 459 -17.83 -25.97 -18.36
C GLU A 459 -18.45 -27.28 -18.84
N LYS A 460 -17.86 -27.85 -19.90
CA LYS A 460 -18.11 -29.21 -20.36
C LYS A 460 -16.76 -29.92 -20.45
N ASP A 461 -16.63 -31.08 -19.81
CA ASP A 461 -15.38 -31.85 -19.78
C ASP A 461 -14.15 -31.03 -19.30
N ASN A 462 -14.36 -30.15 -18.30
CA ASN A 462 -13.37 -29.18 -17.78
C ASN A 462 -12.91 -28.09 -18.76
N ILE A 463 -13.63 -27.90 -19.87
CA ILE A 463 -13.40 -26.84 -20.85
C ILE A 463 -14.50 -25.80 -20.74
N ASN A 464 -14.14 -24.52 -20.59
CA ASN A 464 -15.10 -23.41 -20.62
C ASN A 464 -15.71 -23.30 -22.02
N ILE A 465 -17.00 -23.61 -22.17
CA ILE A 465 -17.73 -23.54 -23.44
C ILE A 465 -18.55 -22.27 -23.57
N ALA A 466 -19.00 -21.68 -22.45
CA ALA A 466 -19.79 -20.46 -22.45
C ALA A 466 -19.66 -19.68 -21.13
N SER A 467 -20.18 -18.45 -21.12
CA SER A 467 -20.28 -17.62 -19.92
C SER A 467 -21.46 -16.67 -20.01
N TYR A 468 -21.92 -16.22 -18.84
CA TYR A 468 -22.94 -15.18 -18.72
C TYR A 468 -22.72 -14.32 -17.49
N TRP A 469 -23.27 -13.11 -17.49
CA TRP A 469 -23.35 -12.25 -16.32
C TRP A 469 -24.75 -12.28 -15.72
N LEU A 470 -24.81 -12.29 -14.39
CA LEU A 470 -26.03 -12.34 -13.60
C LEU A 470 -26.10 -11.14 -12.66
N ASN A 471 -27.28 -10.54 -12.56
CA ASN A 471 -27.64 -9.54 -11.56
C ASN A 471 -29.03 -9.85 -10.98
N GLU A 472 -29.14 -9.84 -9.66
CA GLU A 472 -30.39 -10.15 -8.95
C GLU A 472 -31.12 -8.88 -8.47
N GLN A 473 -30.51 -7.71 -8.63
CA GLN A 473 -31.03 -6.47 -8.04
C GLN A 473 -31.68 -5.54 -9.08
N PHE A 474 -31.12 -5.50 -10.29
CA PHE A 474 -31.58 -4.57 -11.32
C PHE A 474 -31.18 -5.04 -12.72
N ILE A 475 -32.00 -4.63 -13.70
CA ILE A 475 -31.65 -4.62 -15.11
C ILE A 475 -30.86 -3.34 -15.35
N GLU A 476 -29.61 -3.43 -15.82
CA GLU A 476 -28.78 -2.27 -16.21
C GLU A 476 -28.17 -2.55 -17.57
N ILE A 477 -28.48 -1.69 -18.55
CA ILE A 477 -27.89 -1.71 -19.89
C ILE A 477 -27.19 -0.38 -20.10
N ASP A 478 -25.90 -0.36 -19.77
CA ASP A 478 -25.05 0.84 -19.77
C ASP A 478 -25.08 1.57 -21.13
N ASP A 479 -25.05 0.81 -22.23
CA ASP A 479 -25.04 1.33 -23.61
C ASP A 479 -26.21 2.27 -23.94
N ILE A 480 -27.35 2.13 -23.26
CA ILE A 480 -28.56 2.94 -23.47
C ILE A 480 -29.01 3.67 -22.19
N SER A 481 -28.20 3.64 -21.13
CA SER A 481 -28.52 4.25 -19.83
C SER A 481 -29.87 3.81 -19.26
N HIS A 482 -30.23 2.55 -19.47
CA HIS A 482 -31.46 1.97 -18.94
C HIS A 482 -31.18 1.27 -17.61
N LYS A 483 -32.01 1.56 -16.61
CA LYS A 483 -31.94 0.93 -15.29
C LYS A 483 -33.33 0.70 -14.71
N GLU A 484 -33.60 -0.51 -14.28
CA GLU A 484 -34.88 -0.93 -13.69
C GLU A 484 -34.61 -1.88 -12.51
N ASN A 485 -35.26 -1.67 -11.36
CA ASN A 485 -35.11 -2.59 -10.22
C ASN A 485 -35.85 -3.89 -10.48
N LEU A 486 -35.25 -5.01 -10.07
CA LEU A 486 -35.90 -6.31 -10.12
C LEU A 486 -36.70 -6.55 -8.83
N SER A 487 -37.89 -7.14 -8.96
CA SER A 487 -38.62 -7.69 -7.83
C SER A 487 -37.94 -8.97 -7.31
N ASN A 488 -38.29 -9.39 -6.09
CA ASN A 488 -37.83 -10.66 -5.54
C ASN A 488 -38.13 -11.83 -6.50
N ASN A 489 -37.30 -12.88 -6.47
CA ASN A 489 -37.36 -14.08 -7.32
C ASN A 489 -37.18 -13.85 -8.84
N ARG A 490 -36.68 -12.68 -9.27
CA ARG A 490 -36.29 -12.43 -10.67
C ARG A 490 -34.78 -12.28 -10.82
N LYS A 491 -34.25 -12.81 -11.91
CA LYS A 491 -32.83 -12.76 -12.25
C LYS A 491 -32.62 -12.11 -13.60
N PHE A 492 -31.66 -11.20 -13.70
CA PHE A 492 -31.27 -10.58 -14.97
C PHE A 492 -29.96 -11.16 -15.46
N ILE A 493 -29.99 -11.74 -16.66
CA ILE A 493 -28.83 -12.32 -17.33
C ILE A 493 -28.51 -11.51 -18.58
N TYR A 494 -27.22 -11.24 -18.77
CA TYR A 494 -26.74 -10.41 -19.88
C TYR A 494 -25.32 -10.81 -20.27
N ASP A 495 -24.83 -10.24 -21.37
CA ASP A 495 -23.46 -10.48 -21.85
C ASP A 495 -23.13 -11.98 -22.01
N LEU A 496 -24.08 -12.73 -22.57
CA LEU A 496 -23.94 -14.16 -22.87
C LEU A 496 -22.91 -14.36 -23.98
N LYS A 497 -21.94 -15.24 -23.76
CA LYS A 497 -20.89 -15.57 -24.73
C LYS A 497 -20.69 -17.07 -24.83
N VAL A 498 -20.67 -17.57 -26.06
CA VAL A 498 -20.12 -18.89 -26.39
C VAL A 498 -18.63 -18.70 -26.67
N ILE A 499 -17.80 -19.52 -26.02
CA ILE A 499 -16.33 -19.42 -26.04
C ILE A 499 -15.76 -20.31 -27.16
N ASN A 500 -16.29 -21.52 -27.31
CA ASN A 500 -15.88 -22.48 -28.33
C ASN A 500 -17.04 -22.75 -29.29
N GLU A 501 -17.00 -22.15 -30.47
CA GLU A 501 -17.90 -22.54 -31.56
C GLU A 501 -17.37 -23.81 -32.24
N THR A 502 -17.48 -24.98 -31.59
CA THR A 502 -17.33 -26.24 -32.32
C THR A 502 -18.53 -26.42 -33.26
N LYS A 503 -18.30 -26.92 -34.48
CA LYS A 503 -19.32 -27.05 -35.53
C LYS A 503 -20.46 -28.02 -35.20
N GLU A 504 -20.33 -28.81 -34.14
CA GLU A 504 -21.17 -29.99 -33.89
C GLU A 504 -22.25 -29.80 -32.80
N GLU A 505 -22.24 -28.72 -32.02
CA GLU A 505 -23.23 -28.52 -30.93
C GLU A 505 -23.82 -27.11 -30.90
N ASP A 506 -25.13 -27.01 -30.64
CA ASP A 506 -25.79 -25.73 -30.38
C ASP A 506 -25.48 -25.25 -28.95
N HIS A 507 -24.33 -24.61 -28.81
CA HIS A 507 -23.83 -24.08 -27.53
C HIS A 507 -24.77 -23.05 -26.88
N TYR A 508 -25.67 -22.40 -27.64
CA TYR A 508 -26.66 -21.49 -27.04
C TYR A 508 -27.81 -22.26 -26.40
N SER A 509 -28.24 -23.37 -27.01
CA SER A 509 -29.24 -24.26 -26.42
C SER A 509 -28.73 -24.80 -25.07
N LEU A 510 -27.52 -25.37 -25.06
CA LEU A 510 -26.87 -25.87 -23.85
C LEU A 510 -26.68 -24.80 -22.77
N LEU A 511 -26.28 -23.58 -23.17
CA LEU A 511 -26.13 -22.46 -22.25
C LEU A 511 -27.47 -22.06 -21.59
N LEU A 512 -28.56 -22.02 -22.36
CA LEU A 512 -29.88 -21.68 -21.84
C LEU A 512 -30.41 -22.77 -20.91
N ASP A 513 -30.22 -24.05 -21.24
CA ASP A 513 -30.55 -25.17 -20.35
C ASP A 513 -29.78 -25.10 -19.03
N ALA A 514 -28.47 -24.82 -19.12
CA ALA A 514 -27.61 -24.68 -17.95
C ALA A 514 -28.07 -23.51 -17.06
N ILE A 515 -28.41 -22.37 -17.67
CA ILE A 515 -28.98 -21.21 -16.97
C ILE A 515 -30.29 -21.58 -16.26
N GLN A 516 -31.24 -22.20 -16.95
CA GLN A 516 -32.54 -22.55 -16.37
C GLN A 516 -32.44 -23.58 -15.23
N THR A 517 -31.49 -24.50 -15.34
CA THR A 517 -31.22 -25.51 -14.31
C THR A 517 -30.56 -24.91 -13.06
N ASN A 518 -29.56 -24.04 -13.25
CA ASN A 518 -28.76 -23.48 -12.15
C ASN A 518 -29.44 -22.33 -11.45
N GLU A 519 -30.08 -21.45 -12.20
CA GLU A 519 -30.70 -20.23 -11.68
C GLU A 519 -32.15 -20.53 -11.27
N GLN A 520 -32.31 -21.23 -10.14
CA GLN A 520 -33.62 -21.53 -9.54
C GLN A 520 -34.33 -20.24 -9.09
N CYS A 521 -35.08 -19.61 -9.99
CA CYS A 521 -35.90 -18.42 -9.71
C CYS A 521 -37.19 -18.47 -10.53
N GLU A 522 -38.20 -17.68 -10.16
CA GLU A 522 -39.50 -17.67 -10.86
C GLU A 522 -39.40 -17.18 -12.30
N GLN A 523 -38.48 -16.25 -12.54
CA GLN A 523 -38.38 -15.54 -13.81
C GLN A 523 -36.94 -15.13 -14.12
N ILE A 524 -36.49 -15.43 -15.33
CA ILE A 524 -35.19 -15.03 -15.87
C ILE A 524 -35.42 -14.02 -17.00
N ILE A 525 -34.79 -12.85 -16.89
CA ILE A 525 -34.81 -11.81 -17.91
C ILE A 525 -33.46 -11.82 -18.60
N ILE A 526 -33.43 -12.08 -19.91
CA ILE A 526 -32.20 -12.16 -20.71
C ILE A 526 -32.10 -10.96 -21.65
N SER A 527 -31.00 -10.21 -21.57
CA SER A 527 -30.67 -9.17 -22.54
C SER A 527 -29.88 -9.72 -23.72
N VAL A 528 -30.38 -9.47 -24.93
CA VAL A 528 -29.77 -9.91 -26.19
C VAL A 528 -29.65 -8.74 -27.16
N THR A 529 -28.52 -8.65 -27.85
CA THR A 529 -28.32 -7.62 -28.88
C THR A 529 -28.81 -8.09 -30.25
N SER A 530 -29.20 -7.15 -31.12
CA SER A 530 -29.53 -7.42 -32.53
C SER A 530 -28.42 -8.09 -33.35
N GLN A 531 -27.22 -8.27 -32.79
CA GLN A 531 -26.09 -8.95 -33.44
C GLN A 531 -26.04 -10.45 -33.12
N GLN A 532 -26.79 -10.92 -32.12
CA GLN A 532 -26.75 -12.31 -31.65
C GLN A 532 -27.90 -13.13 -32.25
N GLN A 533 -27.97 -13.22 -33.59
CA GLN A 533 -29.11 -13.83 -34.29
C GLN A 533 -29.36 -15.30 -33.91
N LYS A 534 -28.29 -16.09 -33.69
CA LYS A 534 -28.41 -17.48 -33.24
C LYS A 534 -29.11 -17.58 -31.88
N LEU A 535 -28.71 -16.76 -30.91
CA LEU A 535 -29.34 -16.70 -29.59
C LEU A 535 -30.79 -16.18 -29.66
N ILE A 536 -31.07 -15.22 -30.53
CA ILE A 536 -32.45 -14.72 -30.77
C ILE A 536 -33.34 -15.85 -31.27
N ASN A 537 -32.87 -16.63 -32.26
CA ASN A 537 -33.62 -17.74 -32.81
C ASN A 537 -33.89 -18.82 -31.73
N GLU A 538 -32.90 -19.14 -30.92
CA GLU A 538 -33.02 -20.15 -29.85
C GLU A 538 -33.91 -19.69 -28.68
N LEU A 539 -33.94 -18.40 -28.35
CA LEU A 539 -34.88 -17.87 -27.36
C LEU A 539 -36.32 -17.82 -27.89
N ALA A 540 -36.50 -17.64 -29.20
CA ALA A 540 -37.83 -17.62 -29.82
C ALA A 540 -38.50 -19.01 -29.81
N THR A 541 -37.71 -20.10 -29.86
CA THR A 541 -38.23 -21.48 -29.82
C THR A 541 -38.67 -21.91 -28.41
N ARG A 542 -38.08 -21.35 -27.35
CA ARG A 542 -38.25 -21.77 -25.94
C ARG A 542 -39.43 -21.15 -25.16
N LYS A 543 -40.30 -20.35 -25.80
CA LYS A 543 -41.54 -19.68 -25.29
C LYS A 543 -41.55 -19.11 -23.84
N SER A 544 -41.69 -17.77 -23.72
CA SER A 544 -42.79 -17.03 -23.03
C SER A 544 -42.62 -15.53 -23.29
N PRO A 545 -43.35 -14.87 -24.22
CA PRO A 545 -42.97 -13.53 -24.64
C PRO A 545 -43.46 -12.45 -23.66
N LEU A 546 -42.53 -11.63 -23.19
CA LEU A 546 -42.76 -10.20 -23.06
C LEU A 546 -41.58 -9.47 -23.68
N TRP A 547 -41.61 -9.38 -25.01
CA TRP A 547 -40.59 -8.73 -25.84
C TRP A 547 -40.69 -7.21 -25.67
N LYS A 548 -39.75 -6.64 -24.91
CA LYS A 548 -39.60 -5.19 -24.79
C LYS A 548 -38.37 -4.77 -25.58
N VAL A 549 -38.59 -4.19 -26.77
CA VAL A 549 -37.50 -3.57 -27.54
C VAL A 549 -37.09 -2.29 -26.85
N ILE A 550 -35.84 -2.23 -26.39
CA ILE A 550 -35.28 -1.00 -25.85
C ILE A 550 -34.23 -0.49 -26.84
N ASN A 551 -34.63 0.48 -27.67
CA ASN A 551 -33.76 1.15 -28.63
C ASN A 551 -33.37 2.54 -28.12
N ARG A 552 -32.08 2.91 -28.24
CA ARG A 552 -31.65 4.32 -28.21
C ARG A 552 -30.33 4.54 -28.95
N LYS A 553 -30.34 5.36 -30.01
CA LYS A 553 -29.13 6.05 -30.55
C LYS A 553 -29.42 7.46 -31.04
N SER A 554 -28.83 8.46 -30.37
CA SER A 554 -27.90 9.43 -30.96
C SER A 554 -27.44 10.42 -29.87
N LYS A 555 -26.14 10.70 -29.79
CA LYS A 555 -25.69 12.02 -29.33
C LYS A 555 -25.72 12.88 -30.59
N LYS A 556 -26.75 13.72 -30.75
CA LYS A 556 -26.63 14.86 -31.66
C LYS A 556 -25.49 15.71 -31.09
N ASN A 557 -24.34 15.72 -31.77
CA ASN A 557 -23.40 16.81 -31.59
C ASN A 557 -24.14 18.08 -32.03
N GLY A 558 -24.31 19.03 -31.12
CA GLY A 558 -25.07 20.25 -31.35
C GLY A 558 -24.74 21.33 -30.33
N LYS A 559 -23.61 22.00 -30.60
CA LYS A 559 -23.00 23.19 -29.96
C LYS A 559 -22.25 22.97 -28.65
#